data_AF-A0A955B578-F1
#
_entry.id   AF-A0A955B578-F1
#
_cell.length_a   1.000
_cell.length_b   1.000
_cell.length_c   1.000
_cell.angle_alpha   90.00
_cell.angle_beta   90.00
_cell.angle_gamma   90.00
#
_symmetry.space_group_name_H-M   'P 1'
#
loop_
_entity.id
_entity.type
_entity.pdbx_description
1 polymer ?
#
loop_
_entity_poly.entity_id
_entity_poly.type
_entity_poly.pdbx_seq_one_letter_code
_entity_poly.pdbx_strand_id
1 'polypeptide(L)'
;SDQLVLDPVLLYRFLLGNANVYAFFDDSVLEGMNYFLGDTYRVESGAVRCYQADFDKTRPDNSRIHRFFASQEVIDNEKPVITAIANGFARNSNCFYPRDVTQFADIFALRRAETIKKLLARASDPDTETSEELKMFMEENERLEKERTEYETLAEQCMREKEQAETALGNAQYRIREAESLKKQFAGAEQIQQAIASFAKLPSTLPEVLTKIGQLFPQKVAISTNAFKTAGEHAQAQAHWRKAESVMKAWEMCFDLVTKGHHLFFETDGGDKEKLYKEQTGIDMAMTEGKQTKKDSRLMDLRQLEFDGHQHDMTPHLKYDNKPEKLIRIHFAIDNDNKRLIIGHVGPHLENATSRTVS
;
A
#
# COMPACT_ATOMS: atom_id res chain seq x y z
N SER A 1 -28.74 -10.10 -5.56
CA SER A 1 -28.51 -10.54 -4.17
C SER A 1 -28.81 -9.32 -3.34
N ASP A 2 -30.07 -9.15 -2.99
CA ASP A 2 -30.65 -7.85 -2.62
C ASP A 2 -30.49 -7.57 -1.13
N GLN A 3 -29.33 -7.94 -0.59
CA GLN A 3 -29.03 -7.80 0.82
C GLN A 3 -28.15 -6.58 1.01
N LEU A 4 -28.72 -5.56 1.64
CA LEU A 4 -27.96 -4.39 2.08
C LEU A 4 -26.88 -4.84 3.06
N VAL A 5 -25.70 -4.23 2.91
CA VAL A 5 -24.50 -4.51 3.72
C VAL A 5 -24.72 -4.18 5.20
N LEU A 6 -25.65 -3.27 5.49
CA LEU A 6 -26.00 -2.83 6.84
C LEU A 6 -27.51 -2.80 7.00
N ASP A 7 -28.03 -3.32 8.11
CA ASP A 7 -29.47 -3.34 8.38
C ASP A 7 -30.00 -1.91 8.65
N PRO A 8 -30.80 -1.32 7.73
CA PRO A 8 -31.30 0.04 7.89
C PRO A 8 -32.34 0.15 9.02
N VAL A 9 -33.07 -0.92 9.34
CA VAL A 9 -34.05 -0.93 10.43
C VAL A 9 -33.34 -0.93 11.76
N LEU A 10 -32.25 -1.69 11.88
CA LEU A 10 -31.39 -1.67 13.06
C LEU A 10 -30.77 -0.29 13.26
N LEU A 11 -30.19 0.31 12.22
CA LEU A 11 -29.61 1.65 12.30
C LEU A 11 -30.64 2.70 12.70
N TYR A 12 -31.83 2.66 12.10
CA TYR A 12 -32.91 3.58 12.44
C TYR A 12 -33.29 3.51 13.93
N ARG A 13 -33.35 2.30 14.52
CA ARG A 13 -33.64 2.14 15.96
C ARG A 13 -32.63 2.86 16.86
N PHE A 14 -31.35 2.88 16.49
CA PHE A 14 -30.32 3.61 17.24
C PHE A 14 -30.36 5.13 17.03
N LEU A 15 -31.02 5.60 15.97
CA LEU A 15 -31.09 7.01 15.59
C LEU A 15 -32.46 7.64 15.82
N LEU A 16 -33.38 6.92 16.49
CA LEU A 16 -34.72 7.41 16.80
C LEU A 16 -34.68 8.80 17.45
N GLY A 17 -35.35 9.76 16.81
CA GLY A 17 -35.43 11.15 17.26
C GLY A 17 -34.25 12.04 16.88
N ASN A 18 -33.13 11.47 16.39
CA ASN A 18 -31.92 12.23 16.04
C ASN A 18 -31.67 12.33 14.53
N ALA A 19 -32.05 11.32 13.74
CA ALA A 19 -31.87 11.33 12.29
C ALA A 19 -32.88 10.46 11.54
N ASN A 20 -33.10 10.77 10.26
CA ASN A 20 -33.84 9.93 9.33
C ASN A 20 -32.87 9.00 8.58
N VAL A 21 -33.26 7.74 8.39
CA VAL A 21 -32.48 6.74 7.64
C VAL A 21 -33.17 6.44 6.33
N TYR A 22 -32.46 6.62 5.22
CA TYR A 22 -32.91 6.27 3.88
C TYR A 22 -32.04 5.15 3.34
N ALA A 23 -32.68 4.11 2.78
CA ALA A 23 -32.00 2.98 2.18
C ALA A 23 -32.41 2.85 0.71
N PHE A 24 -31.42 2.69 -0.16
CA PHE A 24 -31.63 2.52 -1.60
C PHE A 24 -31.35 1.07 -1.97
N PHE A 25 -32.33 0.42 -2.58
CA PHE A 25 -32.23 -0.97 -3.04
C PHE A 25 -31.98 -1.09 -4.55
N ASP A 26 -31.95 0.05 -5.26
CA ASP A 26 -31.79 0.15 -6.70
C ASP A 26 -30.70 1.18 -7.02
N ASP A 27 -29.68 0.74 -7.75
CA ASP A 27 -28.53 1.57 -8.14
C ASP A 27 -28.96 2.76 -9.03
N SER A 28 -30.05 2.64 -9.79
CA SER A 28 -30.55 3.75 -10.62
C SER A 28 -31.05 4.94 -9.80
N VAL A 29 -31.62 4.67 -8.61
CA VAL A 29 -32.07 5.71 -7.67
C VAL A 29 -30.85 6.37 -7.01
N LEU A 30 -29.83 5.57 -6.69
CA LEU A 30 -28.57 6.05 -6.15
C LEU A 30 -27.83 6.96 -7.15
N GLU A 31 -27.74 6.56 -8.43
CA GLU A 31 -27.18 7.36 -9.51
C GLU A 31 -27.91 8.69 -9.66
N GLY A 32 -29.25 8.66 -9.68
CA GLY A 32 -30.07 9.87 -9.73
C GLY A 32 -29.81 10.81 -8.55
N MET A 33 -29.71 10.28 -7.33
CA MET A 33 -29.39 11.09 -6.15
C MET A 33 -27.98 11.71 -6.27
N ASN A 34 -26.99 10.93 -6.67
CA ASN A 34 -25.62 11.39 -6.84
C ASN A 34 -25.49 12.47 -7.92
N TYR A 35 -26.29 12.40 -8.99
CA TYR A 35 -26.38 13.45 -10.00
C TYR A 35 -26.77 14.81 -9.39
N PHE A 36 -27.75 14.85 -8.48
CA PHE A 36 -28.16 16.10 -7.81
C PHE A 36 -27.23 16.54 -6.70
N LEU A 37 -26.54 15.61 -6.04
CA LEU A 37 -25.61 15.90 -4.95
C LEU A 37 -24.24 16.38 -5.46
N GLY A 38 -23.80 15.91 -6.62
CA GLY A 38 -22.47 16.15 -7.17
C GLY A 38 -21.39 15.32 -6.48
N ASP A 39 -20.20 15.27 -7.09
CA ASP A 39 -19.13 14.36 -6.69
C ASP A 39 -18.69 14.50 -5.22
N THR A 40 -18.71 15.72 -4.69
CA THR A 40 -18.31 16.00 -3.32
C THR A 40 -19.23 15.35 -2.29
N TYR A 41 -20.52 15.21 -2.59
CA TYR A 41 -21.55 14.75 -1.66
C TYR A 41 -22.10 13.36 -2.01
N ARG A 42 -21.52 12.69 -3.00
CA ARG A 42 -21.94 11.36 -3.45
C ARG A 42 -21.79 10.27 -2.39
N VAL A 43 -22.57 9.20 -2.53
CA VAL A 43 -22.42 7.96 -1.77
C VAL A 43 -22.37 6.77 -2.74
N GLU A 44 -21.55 5.78 -2.43
CA GLU A 44 -21.32 4.61 -3.29
C GLU A 44 -22.16 3.42 -2.84
N SER A 45 -22.38 2.45 -3.74
CA SER A 45 -23.15 1.25 -3.40
C SER A 45 -22.49 0.46 -2.27
N GLY A 46 -23.27 0.11 -1.25
CA GLY A 46 -22.79 -0.54 -0.02
C GLY A 46 -22.15 0.39 1.01
N ALA A 47 -22.02 1.70 0.73
CA ALA A 47 -21.49 2.68 1.66
C ALA A 47 -22.60 3.39 2.45
N VAL A 48 -22.25 4.03 3.56
CA VAL A 48 -23.17 4.84 4.38
C VAL A 48 -22.65 6.26 4.48
N ARG A 49 -23.49 7.26 4.16
CA ARG A 49 -23.16 8.67 4.33
C ARG A 49 -24.18 9.40 5.20
N CYS A 50 -23.68 10.15 6.18
CA CYS A 50 -24.47 10.93 7.12
C CYS A 50 -24.50 12.39 6.67
N TYR A 51 -25.69 12.90 6.34
CA TYR A 51 -25.88 14.29 5.93
C TYR A 51 -26.42 15.12 7.09
N GLN A 52 -25.80 16.27 7.35
CA GLN A 52 -26.31 17.25 8.31
C GLN A 52 -27.44 18.07 7.65
N ALA A 53 -28.44 18.49 8.42
CA ALA A 53 -29.54 19.31 7.91
C ALA A 53 -29.04 20.68 7.38
N ASP A 54 -29.79 21.24 6.42
CA ASP A 54 -29.61 22.60 5.90
C ASP A 54 -28.21 22.95 5.40
N PHE A 55 -27.49 21.98 4.83
CA PHE A 55 -26.14 22.20 4.34
C PHE A 55 -26.11 22.90 2.97
N ASP A 56 -25.36 24.00 2.90
CA ASP A 56 -25.12 24.76 1.67
C ASP A 56 -24.04 24.09 0.81
N LYS A 57 -24.41 23.65 -0.40
CA LYS A 57 -23.51 23.01 -1.37
C LYS A 57 -22.48 23.98 -1.96
N THR A 58 -22.72 25.29 -1.91
CA THR A 58 -21.81 26.30 -2.47
C THR A 58 -20.58 26.54 -1.61
N ARG A 59 -20.59 26.03 -0.37
CA ARG A 59 -19.50 26.12 0.61
C ARG A 59 -18.58 24.89 0.54
N PRO A 60 -17.32 25.01 0.09
CA PRO A 60 -16.41 23.86 -0.11
C PRO A 60 -16.00 23.15 1.19
N ASP A 61 -15.95 23.91 2.29
CA ASP A 61 -15.62 23.45 3.64
C ASP A 61 -16.70 22.55 4.26
N ASN A 62 -17.93 22.65 3.74
CA ASN A 62 -19.10 21.95 4.25
C ASN A 62 -19.03 20.43 4.00
N SER A 63 -18.29 19.99 2.98
CA SER A 63 -18.09 18.56 2.69
C SER A 63 -17.57 17.74 3.88
N ARG A 64 -16.80 18.37 4.79
CA ARG A 64 -16.10 17.72 5.90
C ARG A 64 -17.01 17.37 7.09
N ILE A 65 -18.16 18.00 7.22
CA ILE A 65 -19.09 17.71 8.33
C ILE A 65 -20.04 16.54 7.99
N HIS A 66 -20.05 16.09 6.74
CA HIS A 66 -20.81 14.93 6.28
C HIS A 66 -19.98 13.64 6.37
N ARG A 67 -20.23 12.86 7.43
CA ARG A 67 -19.45 11.64 7.69
C ARG A 67 -19.74 10.57 6.64
N PHE A 68 -18.69 9.91 6.15
CA PHE A 68 -18.77 8.85 5.15
C PHE A 68 -18.09 7.58 5.68
N PHE A 69 -18.73 6.44 5.47
CA PHE A 69 -18.24 5.10 5.80
C PHE A 69 -18.23 4.27 4.52
N ALA A 70 -17.05 3.82 4.11
CA ALA A 70 -16.86 3.11 2.84
C ALA A 70 -17.40 1.68 2.91
N SER A 71 -17.80 1.10 1.78
CA SER A 71 -18.46 -0.21 1.75
C SER A 71 -17.65 -1.31 2.43
N GLN A 72 -16.32 -1.33 2.25
CA GLN A 72 -15.44 -2.30 2.92
C GLN A 72 -15.42 -2.13 4.44
N GLU A 73 -15.42 -0.88 4.93
CA GLU A 73 -15.45 -0.57 6.37
C GLU A 73 -16.77 -1.06 7.00
N VAL A 74 -17.88 -0.90 6.29
CA VAL A 74 -19.19 -1.37 6.73
C VAL A 74 -19.26 -2.89 6.76
N ILE A 75 -18.74 -3.57 5.73
CA ILE A 75 -18.66 -5.05 5.66
C ILE A 75 -17.86 -5.60 6.84
N ASP A 76 -16.68 -5.03 7.09
CA ASP A 76 -15.74 -5.56 8.08
C ASP A 76 -16.16 -5.22 9.51
N ASN A 77 -16.89 -4.11 9.74
CA ASN A 77 -17.14 -3.54 11.06
C ASN A 77 -18.56 -2.98 11.25
N GLU A 78 -19.60 -3.70 10.85
CA GLU A 78 -21.01 -3.24 10.90
C GLU A 78 -21.41 -2.65 12.28
N LYS A 79 -21.23 -3.40 13.37
CA LYS A 79 -21.63 -2.96 14.73
C LYS A 79 -20.85 -1.73 15.22
N PRO A 80 -19.51 -1.67 15.10
CA PRO A 80 -18.75 -0.46 15.36
C PRO A 80 -19.22 0.76 14.55
N VAL A 81 -19.54 0.57 13.27
CA VAL A 81 -20.05 1.65 12.39
C VAL A 81 -21.38 2.19 12.90
N ILE A 82 -22.35 1.32 13.21
CA ILE A 82 -23.65 1.72 13.81
C ILE A 82 -23.42 2.52 15.10
N THR A 83 -22.52 2.05 15.96
CA THR A 83 -22.20 2.71 17.24
C THR A 83 -21.56 4.08 17.01
N ALA A 84 -20.66 4.20 16.03
CA ALA A 84 -20.01 5.45 15.69
C ALA A 84 -20.99 6.49 15.12
N ILE A 85 -21.96 6.06 14.31
CA ILE A 85 -23.03 6.92 13.78
C ILE A 85 -23.93 7.39 14.93
N ALA A 86 -24.42 6.47 15.77
CA ALA A 86 -25.28 6.79 16.90
C ALA A 86 -24.63 7.79 17.87
N ASN A 87 -23.37 7.54 18.24
CA ASN A 87 -22.62 8.45 19.11
C ASN A 87 -22.38 9.82 18.48
N GLY A 88 -22.17 9.89 17.15
CA GLY A 88 -22.00 11.15 16.43
C GLY A 88 -23.25 12.04 16.50
N PHE A 89 -24.42 11.46 16.25
CA PHE A 89 -25.68 12.19 16.32
C PHE A 89 -26.11 12.50 17.76
N ALA A 90 -25.85 11.63 18.73
CA ALA A 90 -26.16 11.88 20.14
C ALA A 90 -25.33 13.03 20.75
N ARG A 91 -24.09 13.24 20.28
CA ARG A 91 -23.23 14.34 20.78
C ARG A 91 -23.63 15.71 20.24
N ASN A 92 -24.27 15.75 19.07
CA ASN A 92 -24.65 16.99 18.37
C ASN A 92 -26.17 17.23 18.39
N SER A 93 -26.91 16.53 19.25
CA SER A 93 -28.36 16.72 19.38
C SER A 93 -28.64 18.07 20.04
N ASN A 94 -29.04 19.07 19.25
CA ASN A 94 -29.55 20.37 19.70
C ASN A 94 -30.93 20.26 20.41
N CYS A 95 -31.22 19.14 21.09
CA CYS A 95 -32.53 18.85 21.66
C CYS A 95 -32.70 19.28 23.12
N PHE A 96 -31.69 19.90 23.75
CA PHE A 96 -31.75 20.29 25.15
C PHE A 96 -31.27 21.73 25.35
N TYR A 97 -32.10 22.55 25.98
CA TYR A 97 -31.72 23.90 26.39
C TYR A 97 -31.05 23.87 27.78
N PRO A 98 -30.18 24.84 28.11
CA PRO A 98 -29.50 24.94 29.43
C PRO A 98 -30.42 25.04 30.66
N ARG A 99 -31.75 25.08 30.47
CA ARG A 99 -32.77 25.16 31.52
C ARG A 99 -33.49 23.83 31.75
N ASP A 100 -33.25 22.86 30.88
CA ASP A 100 -33.90 21.56 30.94
C ASP A 100 -33.15 20.66 31.93
N VAL A 101 -33.91 20.00 32.79
CA VAL A 101 -33.39 19.06 33.78
C VAL A 101 -33.05 17.76 33.05
N THR A 102 -31.75 17.47 32.90
CA THR A 102 -31.27 16.30 32.15
C THR A 102 -30.83 15.16 33.06
N GLN A 103 -30.48 15.46 34.30
CA GLN A 103 -30.05 14.49 35.30
C GLN A 103 -30.72 14.72 36.66
N PHE A 104 -30.81 13.66 37.47
CA PHE A 104 -31.29 13.78 38.86
C PHE A 104 -30.47 14.80 39.67
N ALA A 105 -29.17 14.97 39.35
CA ALA A 105 -28.30 15.99 39.93
C ALA A 105 -28.83 17.42 39.79
N ASP A 106 -29.44 17.75 38.64
CA ASP A 106 -29.97 19.08 38.32
C ASP A 106 -31.18 19.42 39.22
N ILE A 107 -31.99 18.41 39.55
CA ILE A 107 -33.12 18.54 40.50
C ILE A 107 -32.61 18.91 41.88
N PHE A 108 -31.49 18.31 42.32
CA PHE A 108 -30.88 18.62 43.60
C PHE A 108 -30.29 20.03 43.64
N ALA A 109 -29.68 20.50 42.54
CA ALA A 109 -29.18 21.86 42.42
C ALA A 109 -30.31 22.90 42.50
N LEU A 110 -31.41 22.68 41.76
CA LEU A 110 -32.59 23.55 41.81
C LEU A 110 -33.26 23.57 43.20
N ARG A 111 -33.42 22.39 43.83
CA ARG A 111 -33.96 22.31 45.21
C ARG A 111 -33.04 22.98 46.22
N ARG A 112 -31.72 22.88 46.06
CA ARG A 112 -30.75 23.54 46.94
C ARG A 112 -30.82 25.05 46.80
N ALA A 113 -30.89 25.57 45.59
CA ALA A 113 -31.07 27.00 45.33
C ALA A 113 -32.39 27.53 45.93
N GLU A 114 -33.50 26.80 45.75
CA GLU A 114 -34.81 27.11 46.35
C GLU A 114 -34.74 27.11 47.90
N THR A 115 -34.02 26.15 48.49
CA THR A 115 -33.86 26.03 49.94
C THR A 115 -33.01 27.16 50.51
N ILE A 116 -31.91 27.53 49.85
CA ILE A 116 -31.08 28.69 50.21
C ILE A 116 -31.90 29.98 50.15
N LYS A 117 -32.73 30.14 49.11
CA LYS A 117 -33.63 31.29 48.95
C LYS A 117 -34.65 31.40 50.10
N LYS A 118 -35.18 30.25 50.55
CA LYS A 118 -36.11 30.18 51.71
C LYS A 118 -35.42 30.44 53.04
N LEU A 119 -34.16 30.00 53.20
CA LEU A 119 -33.35 30.27 54.39
C LEU A 119 -32.98 31.76 54.49
N LEU A 120 -32.62 32.40 53.37
CA LEU A 120 -32.38 33.84 53.27
C LEU A 120 -33.62 34.67 53.66
N ALA A 121 -34.81 34.25 53.21
CA ALA A 121 -36.07 34.89 53.59
C ALA A 121 -36.38 34.75 55.09
N ARG A 122 -35.83 33.72 55.77
CA ARG A 122 -35.96 33.49 57.21
C ARG A 122 -34.88 34.20 58.04
N ALA A 123 -33.70 34.42 57.46
CA ALA A 123 -32.55 35.06 58.11
C ALA A 123 -32.59 36.61 58.06
N SER A 124 -33.67 37.21 57.56
CA SER A 124 -33.89 38.66 57.58
C SER A 124 -34.32 39.21 58.96
N ASP A 125 -34.30 38.39 60.01
CA ASP A 125 -34.56 38.79 61.40
C ASP A 125 -33.23 39.15 62.09
N PRO A 126 -33.05 40.34 62.71
CA PRO A 126 -31.73 40.97 62.86
C PRO A 126 -30.82 40.42 63.98
N ASP A 127 -31.24 39.41 64.76
CA ASP A 127 -30.73 39.23 66.13
C ASP A 127 -29.96 37.92 66.41
N THR A 128 -29.22 37.36 65.44
CA THR A 128 -28.40 36.15 65.69
C THR A 128 -27.04 36.16 64.99
N GLU A 129 -26.02 35.70 65.73
CA GLU A 129 -24.65 35.32 65.30
C GLU A 129 -24.60 34.56 63.95
N THR A 130 -25.69 33.88 63.61
CA THR A 130 -25.96 33.19 62.35
C THR A 130 -25.92 34.10 61.12
N SER A 131 -26.03 35.43 61.27
CA SER A 131 -25.96 36.41 60.18
C SER A 131 -24.54 36.60 59.60
N GLU A 132 -23.50 36.56 60.45
CA GLU A 132 -22.11 36.70 59.99
C GLU A 132 -21.58 35.41 59.34
N GLU A 133 -21.84 34.25 59.95
CA GLU A 133 -21.46 32.95 59.36
C GLU A 133 -22.11 32.74 57.98
N LEU A 134 -23.37 33.18 57.81
CA LEU A 134 -24.07 33.11 56.54
C LEU A 134 -23.44 34.04 55.49
N LYS A 135 -23.00 35.24 55.88
CA LYS A 135 -22.25 36.15 54.99
C LYS A 135 -20.93 35.55 54.53
N MET A 136 -20.14 35.00 55.45
CA MET A 136 -18.88 34.34 55.11
C MET A 136 -19.09 33.16 54.17
N PHE A 137 -20.15 32.37 54.39
CA PHE A 137 -20.50 31.26 53.51
C PHE A 137 -20.93 31.73 52.11
N MET A 138 -21.63 32.86 52.01
CA MET A 138 -22.01 33.46 50.73
C MET A 138 -20.80 33.98 49.96
N GLU A 139 -19.88 34.66 50.63
CA GLU A 139 -18.64 35.17 50.02
C GLU A 139 -17.77 34.02 49.50
N GLU A 140 -17.65 32.94 50.27
CA GLU A 140 -16.90 31.74 49.85
C GLU A 140 -17.59 31.02 48.69
N ASN A 141 -18.93 30.94 48.68
CA ASN A 141 -19.66 30.31 47.59
C ASN A 141 -19.57 31.14 46.30
N GLU A 142 -19.57 32.47 46.39
CA GLU A 142 -19.34 33.36 45.24
C GLU A 142 -17.90 33.24 44.72
N ARG A 143 -16.91 33.08 45.62
CA ARG A 143 -15.50 32.81 45.26
C ARG A 143 -15.36 31.49 44.52
N LEU A 144 -15.97 30.42 45.04
CA LEU A 144 -15.95 29.10 44.41
C LEU A 144 -16.69 29.07 43.07
N GLU A 145 -17.77 29.83 42.91
CA GLU A 145 -18.46 29.98 41.63
C GLU A 145 -17.59 30.69 40.58
N LYS A 146 -16.81 31.71 40.97
CA LYS A 146 -15.84 32.38 40.10
C LYS A 146 -14.70 31.44 39.70
N GLU A 147 -14.09 30.74 40.65
CA GLU A 147 -13.04 29.75 40.35
C GLU A 147 -13.57 28.65 39.41
N ARG A 148 -14.79 28.16 39.63
CA ARG A 148 -15.41 27.16 38.76
C ARG A 148 -15.59 27.69 37.33
N THR A 149 -16.07 28.92 37.15
CA THR A 149 -16.24 29.50 35.80
C THR A 149 -14.91 29.73 35.10
N GLU A 150 -13.86 30.11 35.83
CA GLU A 150 -12.51 30.23 35.29
C GLU A 150 -11.97 28.87 34.81
N TYR A 151 -12.12 27.83 35.62
CA TYR A 151 -11.71 26.47 35.24
C TYR A 151 -12.51 25.91 34.06
N GLU A 152 -13.82 26.17 33.99
CA GLU A 152 -14.65 25.79 32.84
C GLU A 152 -14.17 26.48 31.56
N THR A 153 -13.87 27.78 31.62
CA THR A 153 -13.34 28.55 30.48
C THR A 153 -11.99 28.00 30.01
N LEU A 154 -11.11 27.64 30.96
CA LEU A 154 -9.79 27.08 30.66
C LEU A 154 -9.91 25.69 30.02
N ALA A 155 -10.82 24.84 30.53
CA ALA A 155 -11.08 23.52 29.99
C ALA A 155 -11.59 23.58 28.53
N GLU A 156 -12.50 24.52 28.25
CA GLU A 156 -12.96 24.75 26.88
C GLU A 156 -11.85 25.22 25.96
N GLN A 157 -10.96 26.10 26.43
CA GLN A 157 -9.82 26.56 25.63
C GLN A 157 -8.87 25.41 25.30
N CYS A 158 -8.51 24.59 26.30
CA CYS A 158 -7.68 23.41 26.07
C CYS A 158 -8.33 22.41 25.10
N MET A 159 -9.65 22.23 25.16
CA MET A 159 -10.37 21.38 24.19
C MET A 159 -10.28 21.93 22.77
N ARG A 160 -10.47 23.24 22.57
CA ARG A 160 -10.34 23.89 21.26
C ARG A 160 -8.93 23.75 20.69
N GLU A 161 -7.90 23.97 21.51
CA GLU A 161 -6.50 23.83 21.09
C GLU A 161 -6.16 22.40 20.71
N LYS A 162 -6.66 21.41 21.48
CA LYS A 162 -6.50 19.99 21.16
C LYS A 162 -7.12 19.64 19.80
N GLU A 163 -8.34 20.08 19.55
CA GLU A 163 -9.05 19.80 18.28
C GLU A 163 -8.34 20.43 17.07
N GLN A 164 -7.81 21.65 17.23
CA GLN A 164 -6.98 22.30 16.21
C GLN A 164 -5.69 21.52 15.92
N ALA A 165 -5.01 21.03 16.96
CA ALA A 165 -3.79 20.24 16.83
C ALA A 165 -4.06 18.88 16.16
N GLU A 166 -5.16 18.20 16.52
CA GLU A 166 -5.57 16.94 15.89
C GLU A 166 -5.90 17.13 14.40
N THR A 167 -6.57 18.23 14.06
CA THR A 167 -6.86 18.59 12.66
C THR A 167 -5.57 18.86 11.87
N ALA A 168 -4.64 19.62 12.44
CA ALA A 168 -3.34 19.90 11.81
C ALA A 168 -2.53 18.62 11.59
N LEU A 169 -2.53 17.70 12.56
CA LEU A 169 -1.87 16.41 12.46
C LEU A 169 -2.47 15.55 11.33
N GLY A 170 -3.80 15.47 11.23
CA GLY A 170 -4.49 14.75 10.16
C GLY A 170 -4.12 15.27 8.77
N ASN A 171 -4.09 16.60 8.62
CA ASN A 171 -3.68 17.25 7.36
C ASN A 171 -2.21 16.96 6.99
N ALA A 172 -1.31 17.00 7.98
CA ALA A 172 0.11 16.70 7.75
C ALA A 172 0.32 15.23 7.34
N GLN A 173 -0.37 14.30 8.00
CA GLN A 173 -0.31 12.88 7.66
C GLN A 173 -0.86 12.58 6.25
N TYR A 174 -1.92 13.28 5.84
CA TYR A 174 -2.44 13.18 4.48
C TYR A 174 -1.39 13.60 3.44
N ARG A 175 -0.75 14.76 3.66
CA ARG A 175 0.31 15.26 2.76
C ARG A 175 1.51 14.33 2.67
N ILE A 176 1.89 13.69 3.77
CA ILE A 176 2.97 12.68 3.78
C ILE A 176 2.57 11.48 2.91
N ARG A 177 1.37 10.94 3.11
CA ARG A 177 0.87 9.80 2.31
C ARG A 177 0.80 10.13 0.82
N GLU A 178 0.33 11.32 0.48
CA GLU A 178 0.29 11.81 -0.91
C GLU A 178 1.70 11.93 -1.51
N ALA A 179 2.65 12.51 -0.78
CA ALA A 179 4.04 12.61 -1.20
C ALA A 179 4.71 11.23 -1.37
N GLU A 180 4.41 10.27 -0.49
CA GLU A 180 4.89 8.89 -0.61
C GLU A 180 4.30 8.17 -1.82
N SER A 181 3.00 8.38 -2.10
CA SER A 181 2.33 7.85 -3.29
C SER A 181 2.97 8.39 -4.57
N LEU A 182 3.18 9.72 -4.64
CA LEU A 182 3.87 10.36 -5.76
C LEU A 182 5.30 9.83 -5.91
N LYS A 183 6.06 9.71 -4.81
CA LYS A 183 7.42 9.16 -4.84
C LYS A 183 7.46 7.73 -5.40
N LYS A 184 6.48 6.89 -5.04
CA LYS A 184 6.36 5.54 -5.62
C LYS A 184 6.04 5.57 -7.12
N GLN A 185 5.20 6.48 -7.57
CA GLN A 185 4.89 6.66 -9.00
C GLN A 185 6.12 7.15 -9.79
N PHE A 186 6.89 8.09 -9.23
CA PHE A 186 8.10 8.61 -9.88
C PHE A 186 9.30 7.65 -9.84
N ALA A 187 9.40 6.77 -8.84
CA ALA A 187 10.44 5.75 -8.79
C ALA A 187 10.40 4.81 -10.02
N GLY A 188 9.19 4.50 -10.53
CA GLY A 188 9.02 3.77 -11.77
C GLY A 188 9.48 4.57 -13.01
N ALA A 189 9.19 5.88 -13.03
CA ALA A 189 9.59 6.76 -14.13
C ALA A 189 11.10 6.97 -14.22
N GLU A 190 11.79 7.10 -13.08
CA GLU A 190 13.25 7.22 -13.03
C GLU A 190 13.95 5.93 -13.49
N GLN A 191 13.43 4.76 -13.11
CA GLN A 191 13.90 3.47 -13.62
C GLN A 191 13.68 3.33 -15.13
N ILE A 192 12.52 3.75 -15.64
CA ILE A 192 12.23 3.76 -17.08
C ILE A 192 13.17 4.73 -17.81
N GLN A 193 13.43 5.91 -17.25
CA GLN A 193 14.33 6.89 -17.85
C GLN A 193 15.78 6.41 -17.86
N GLN A 194 16.26 5.76 -16.80
CA GLN A 194 17.57 5.11 -16.76
C GLN A 194 17.65 3.96 -17.77
N ALA A 195 16.59 3.15 -17.89
CA ALA A 195 16.50 2.10 -18.90
C ALA A 195 16.59 2.69 -20.31
N ILE A 196 15.79 3.71 -20.64
CA ILE A 196 15.81 4.41 -21.94
C ILE A 196 17.19 5.03 -22.22
N ALA A 197 17.82 5.68 -21.23
CA ALA A 197 19.16 6.23 -21.37
C ALA A 197 20.21 5.14 -21.64
N SER A 198 20.05 3.96 -21.03
CA SER A 198 20.94 2.81 -21.27
C SER A 198 20.81 2.23 -22.69
N PHE A 199 19.69 2.47 -23.39
CA PHE A 199 19.47 2.08 -24.79
C PHE A 199 20.04 3.06 -25.83
N ALA A 200 20.53 4.23 -25.42
CA ALA A 200 21.11 5.22 -26.35
C ALA A 200 22.24 4.65 -27.23
N LYS A 201 22.91 3.59 -26.77
CA LYS A 201 23.82 2.77 -27.57
C LYS A 201 23.59 1.29 -27.23
N LEU A 202 23.27 0.49 -28.24
CA LEU A 202 23.23 -0.97 -28.12
C LEU A 202 24.63 -1.54 -27.87
N PRO A 203 24.76 -2.65 -27.12
CA PRO A 203 26.06 -3.26 -26.87
C PRO A 203 26.69 -3.73 -28.19
N SER A 204 28.01 -3.55 -28.28
CA SER A 204 28.82 -3.87 -29.45
C SER A 204 29.77 -5.05 -29.23
N THR A 205 29.84 -5.56 -28.00
CA THR A 205 30.65 -6.72 -27.61
C THR A 205 29.89 -7.61 -26.62
N LEU A 206 30.27 -8.90 -26.50
CA LEU A 206 29.64 -9.81 -25.52
C LEU A 206 29.81 -9.34 -24.06
N PRO A 207 30.98 -8.81 -23.62
CA PRO A 207 31.07 -8.22 -22.29
C PRO A 207 30.14 -7.02 -22.08
N GLU A 208 29.96 -6.17 -23.10
CA GLU A 208 28.99 -5.06 -23.02
C GLU A 208 27.54 -5.55 -22.90
N VAL A 209 27.18 -6.65 -23.56
CA VAL A 209 25.87 -7.30 -23.39
C VAL A 209 25.66 -7.65 -21.92
N LEU A 210 26.61 -8.36 -21.32
CA LEU A 210 26.55 -8.77 -19.92
C LEU A 210 26.43 -7.58 -18.96
N THR A 211 27.26 -6.56 -19.15
CA THR A 211 27.21 -5.32 -18.34
C THR A 211 25.84 -4.66 -18.41
N LYS A 212 25.30 -4.47 -19.62
CA LYS A 212 23.99 -3.82 -19.79
C LYS A 212 22.84 -4.65 -19.21
N ILE A 213 22.87 -5.97 -19.38
CA ILE A 213 21.84 -6.86 -18.83
C ILE A 213 21.85 -6.82 -17.30
N GLY A 214 23.04 -6.89 -16.68
CA GLY A 214 23.17 -6.75 -15.22
C GLY A 214 22.72 -5.39 -14.69
N GLN A 215 22.93 -4.31 -15.45
CA GLN A 215 22.48 -2.96 -15.09
C GLN A 215 20.97 -2.76 -15.26
N LEU A 216 20.38 -3.35 -16.30
CA LEU A 216 18.95 -3.22 -16.60
C LEU A 216 18.08 -4.04 -15.65
N PHE A 217 18.58 -5.19 -15.19
CA PHE A 217 17.79 -6.14 -14.41
C PHE A 217 18.49 -6.62 -13.13
N PRO A 218 19.02 -5.71 -12.28
CA PRO A 218 19.86 -6.08 -11.14
C PRO A 218 19.14 -6.97 -10.11
N GLN A 219 17.81 -6.92 -10.08
CA GLN A 219 16.98 -7.73 -9.19
C GLN A 219 16.64 -9.13 -9.75
N LYS A 220 16.80 -9.34 -11.06
CA LYS A 220 16.41 -10.59 -11.73
C LYS A 220 17.61 -11.42 -12.18
N VAL A 221 18.76 -10.79 -12.38
CA VAL A 221 19.96 -11.46 -12.88
C VAL A 221 21.23 -10.95 -12.21
N ALA A 222 22.11 -11.87 -11.86
CA ALA A 222 23.49 -11.61 -11.50
C ALA A 222 24.42 -12.14 -12.60
N ILE A 223 25.52 -11.43 -12.85
CA ILE A 223 26.52 -11.83 -13.85
C ILE A 223 27.78 -12.28 -13.12
N SER A 224 28.21 -13.51 -13.34
CA SER A 224 29.42 -14.02 -12.69
C SER A 224 30.69 -13.45 -13.33
N THR A 225 31.77 -13.42 -12.56
CA THR A 225 33.11 -13.08 -13.07
C THR A 225 33.55 -14.03 -14.17
N ASN A 226 33.17 -15.32 -14.07
CA ASN A 226 33.43 -16.33 -15.09
C ASN A 226 32.76 -15.97 -16.42
N ALA A 227 31.51 -15.49 -16.40
CA ALA A 227 30.79 -15.10 -17.61
C ALA A 227 31.51 -13.97 -18.37
N PHE A 228 32.02 -12.96 -17.65
CA PHE A 228 32.82 -11.89 -18.26
C PHE A 228 34.12 -12.41 -18.86
N LYS A 229 34.80 -13.30 -18.13
CA LYS A 229 36.05 -13.92 -18.58
C LYS A 229 35.84 -14.69 -19.88
N THR A 230 34.90 -15.63 -19.91
CA THR A 230 34.63 -16.47 -21.10
C THR A 230 34.16 -15.63 -22.29
N ALA A 231 33.27 -14.65 -22.05
CA ALA A 231 32.80 -13.75 -23.09
C ALA A 231 33.96 -12.94 -23.72
N GLY A 232 34.89 -12.46 -22.90
CA GLY A 232 36.09 -11.74 -23.35
C GLY A 232 37.05 -12.62 -24.14
N GLU A 233 37.38 -13.81 -23.62
CA GLU A 233 38.26 -14.78 -24.28
C GLU A 233 37.73 -15.19 -25.66
N HIS A 234 36.42 -15.46 -25.77
CA HIS A 234 35.80 -15.84 -27.04
C HIS A 234 35.73 -14.69 -28.04
N ALA A 235 35.39 -13.48 -27.58
CA ALA A 235 35.42 -12.28 -28.42
C ALA A 235 36.81 -12.05 -29.03
N GLN A 236 37.88 -12.37 -28.30
CA GLN A 236 39.25 -12.28 -28.82
C GLN A 236 39.60 -13.44 -29.75
N ALA A 237 39.28 -14.68 -29.36
CA ALA A 237 39.74 -15.90 -30.03
C ALA A 237 39.18 -16.08 -31.44
N GLN A 238 37.94 -15.66 -31.73
CA GLN A 238 37.34 -15.86 -33.06
C GLN A 238 36.59 -14.62 -33.55
N ALA A 239 36.82 -14.26 -34.81
CA ALA A 239 36.22 -13.06 -35.43
C ALA A 239 34.68 -13.09 -35.45
N HIS A 240 34.07 -14.29 -35.47
CA HIS A 240 32.62 -14.42 -35.51
C HIS A 240 31.95 -13.84 -34.24
N TRP A 241 32.60 -13.93 -33.07
CA TRP A 241 32.09 -13.39 -31.80
C TRP A 241 32.12 -11.86 -31.73
N ARG A 242 32.80 -11.20 -32.68
CA ARG A 242 32.83 -9.74 -32.82
C ARG A 242 31.84 -9.22 -33.86
N LYS A 243 31.17 -10.11 -34.60
CA LYS A 243 30.15 -9.71 -35.58
C LYS A 243 28.93 -9.17 -34.85
N ALA A 244 28.35 -8.10 -35.39
CA ALA A 244 27.16 -7.47 -34.84
C ALA A 244 26.00 -8.47 -34.68
N GLU A 245 25.81 -9.38 -35.64
CA GLU A 245 24.78 -10.43 -35.57
C GLU A 245 24.92 -11.32 -34.33
N SER A 246 26.14 -11.78 -34.02
CA SER A 246 26.42 -12.63 -32.86
C SER A 246 26.18 -11.88 -31.55
N VAL A 247 26.62 -10.62 -31.49
CA VAL A 247 26.43 -9.76 -30.30
C VAL A 247 24.94 -9.46 -30.08
N MET A 248 24.20 -9.13 -31.15
CA MET A 248 22.77 -8.87 -31.08
C MET A 248 21.97 -10.11 -30.73
N LYS A 249 22.36 -11.29 -31.23
CA LYS A 249 21.70 -12.53 -30.83
C LYS A 249 21.98 -12.89 -29.37
N ALA A 250 23.21 -12.71 -28.90
CA ALA A 250 23.53 -12.88 -27.48
C ALA A 250 22.75 -11.89 -26.60
N TRP A 251 22.60 -10.64 -27.05
CA TRP A 251 21.74 -9.65 -26.40
C TRP A 251 20.29 -10.12 -26.28
N GLU A 252 19.69 -10.54 -27.39
CA GLU A 252 18.32 -11.06 -27.44
C GLU A 252 18.13 -12.25 -26.50
N MET A 253 19.03 -13.24 -26.56
CA MET A 253 18.96 -14.42 -25.71
C MET A 253 19.11 -14.08 -24.21
N CYS A 254 20.04 -13.20 -23.84
CA CYS A 254 20.17 -12.73 -22.45
C CYS A 254 18.92 -11.96 -22.01
N PHE A 255 18.38 -11.10 -22.86
CA PHE A 255 17.20 -10.30 -22.57
C PHE A 255 15.97 -11.20 -22.35
N ASP A 256 15.77 -12.20 -23.22
CA ASP A 256 14.68 -13.17 -23.12
C ASP A 256 14.85 -14.10 -21.92
N LEU A 257 16.08 -14.50 -21.58
CA LEU A 257 16.35 -15.25 -20.35
C LEU A 257 15.86 -14.50 -19.12
N VAL A 258 16.15 -13.19 -19.04
CA VAL A 258 15.85 -12.39 -17.85
C VAL A 258 14.40 -11.91 -17.82
N THR A 259 13.76 -11.68 -18.97
CA THR A 259 12.38 -11.21 -19.03
C THR A 259 11.36 -12.35 -19.07
N LYS A 260 11.64 -13.45 -19.77
CA LYS A 260 10.74 -14.61 -19.92
C LYS A 260 11.17 -15.77 -19.04
N GLY A 261 12.47 -16.11 -19.06
CA GLY A 261 13.02 -17.22 -18.27
C GLY A 261 12.82 -17.00 -16.77
N HIS A 262 13.16 -15.81 -16.26
CA HIS A 262 12.95 -15.46 -14.84
C HIS A 262 11.49 -15.65 -14.41
N HIS A 263 10.54 -15.10 -15.17
CA HIS A 263 9.10 -15.29 -14.90
C HIS A 263 8.70 -16.77 -14.92
N LEU A 264 9.19 -17.55 -15.88
CA LEU A 264 8.92 -18.99 -15.98
C LEU A 264 9.45 -19.78 -14.78
N PHE A 265 10.60 -19.41 -14.21
CA PHE A 265 11.21 -20.12 -13.08
C PHE A 265 10.66 -19.71 -11.72
N PHE A 266 10.27 -18.44 -11.54
CA PHE A 266 9.94 -17.91 -10.20
C PHE A 266 8.48 -17.47 -10.03
N GLU A 267 7.74 -17.28 -11.12
CA GLU A 267 6.37 -16.75 -11.08
C GLU A 267 5.33 -17.70 -11.71
N THR A 268 5.77 -18.80 -12.33
CA THR A 268 4.87 -19.80 -12.95
C THR A 268 5.02 -21.17 -12.28
N ASP A 269 3.91 -21.75 -11.83
CA ASP A 269 3.89 -23.10 -11.25
C ASP A 269 3.76 -24.20 -12.31
N GLY A 270 4.61 -25.23 -12.21
CA GLY A 270 4.54 -26.43 -13.04
C GLY A 270 4.87 -26.23 -14.53
N GLY A 271 4.68 -27.30 -15.30
CA GLY A 271 4.87 -27.33 -16.76
C GLY A 271 6.29 -27.65 -17.22
N ASP A 272 6.39 -28.04 -18.49
CA ASP A 272 7.67 -28.25 -19.18
C ASP A 272 8.29 -26.88 -19.53
N LYS A 273 9.22 -26.43 -18.69
CA LYS A 273 9.87 -25.12 -18.83
C LYS A 273 10.64 -24.97 -20.14
N GLU A 274 11.23 -26.05 -20.66
CA GLU A 274 11.95 -26.01 -21.95
C GLU A 274 10.98 -25.72 -23.10
N LYS A 275 9.85 -26.45 -23.12
CA LYS A 275 8.80 -26.26 -24.13
C LYS A 275 8.18 -24.87 -24.05
N LEU A 276 7.80 -24.43 -22.84
CA LEU A 276 7.18 -23.11 -22.64
C LEU A 276 8.13 -21.98 -23.03
N TYR A 277 9.41 -22.09 -22.68
CA TYR A 277 10.40 -21.08 -23.06
C TYR A 277 10.56 -20.99 -24.58
N LYS A 278 10.61 -22.15 -25.27
CA LYS A 278 10.68 -22.21 -26.73
C LYS A 278 9.44 -21.64 -27.40
N GLU A 279 8.25 -21.90 -26.87
CA GLU A 279 7.00 -21.34 -27.40
C GLU A 279 6.95 -19.82 -27.26
N GLN A 280 7.52 -19.26 -26.18
CA GLN A 280 7.52 -17.81 -25.93
C GLN A 280 8.60 -17.04 -26.71
N THR A 281 9.76 -17.66 -26.94
CA THR A 281 10.96 -16.96 -27.44
C THR A 281 11.47 -17.49 -28.78
N GLY A 282 11.06 -18.70 -29.18
CA GLY A 282 11.65 -19.42 -30.32
C GLY A 282 13.04 -19.98 -30.05
N ILE A 283 13.62 -19.77 -28.86
CA ILE A 283 14.97 -20.22 -28.48
C ILE A 283 14.86 -21.57 -27.76
N ASP A 284 15.75 -22.50 -28.11
CA ASP A 284 15.83 -23.78 -27.42
C ASP A 284 16.50 -23.61 -26.04
N MET A 285 15.87 -24.16 -25.00
CA MET A 285 16.45 -24.27 -23.66
C MET A 285 16.70 -25.73 -23.33
N ALA A 286 17.80 -26.03 -22.66
CA ALA A 286 18.06 -27.34 -22.10
C ALA A 286 18.36 -27.21 -20.61
N MET A 287 17.57 -27.89 -19.79
CA MET A 287 17.71 -27.96 -18.34
C MET A 287 18.72 -29.04 -17.93
N THR A 288 19.12 -29.91 -18.86
CA THR A 288 20.02 -31.01 -18.56
C THR A 288 21.02 -31.30 -19.68
N GLU A 289 22.17 -31.87 -19.30
CA GLU A 289 23.19 -32.35 -20.24
C GLU A 289 22.89 -33.75 -20.81
N GLY A 290 23.57 -34.09 -21.91
CA GLY A 290 23.48 -35.42 -22.52
C GLY A 290 23.95 -36.54 -21.59
N LYS A 291 23.41 -37.76 -21.77
CA LYS A 291 23.70 -38.93 -20.90
C LYS A 291 25.19 -39.25 -20.76
N GLN A 292 25.99 -39.03 -21.80
CA GLN A 292 27.43 -39.28 -21.76
C GLN A 292 28.18 -38.21 -20.95
N THR A 293 27.84 -36.93 -21.14
CA THR A 293 28.41 -35.82 -20.36
C THR A 293 28.10 -35.96 -18.87
N LYS A 294 26.86 -36.36 -18.53
CA LYS A 294 26.45 -36.60 -17.13
C LYS A 294 27.23 -37.69 -16.40
N LYS A 295 27.84 -38.64 -17.14
CA LYS A 295 28.63 -39.74 -16.56
C LYS A 295 30.10 -39.38 -16.32
N ASP A 296 30.57 -38.26 -16.87
CA ASP A 296 31.95 -37.80 -16.72
C ASP A 296 31.99 -36.66 -15.70
N SER A 297 32.52 -36.93 -14.51
CA SER A 297 32.60 -35.95 -13.41
C SER A 297 33.38 -34.70 -13.82
N ARG A 298 34.47 -34.85 -14.59
CA ARG A 298 35.28 -33.71 -15.05
C ARG A 298 34.47 -32.78 -15.94
N LEU A 299 33.58 -33.32 -16.77
CA LEU A 299 32.73 -32.50 -17.63
C LEU A 299 31.61 -31.81 -16.85
N MET A 300 31.09 -32.46 -15.80
CA MET A 300 30.09 -31.88 -14.90
C MET A 300 30.69 -30.81 -13.99
N ASP A 301 31.96 -30.92 -13.62
CA ASP A 301 32.67 -29.88 -12.85
C ASP A 301 32.72 -28.56 -13.62
N LEU A 302 32.80 -28.60 -14.97
CA LEU A 302 32.72 -27.40 -15.81
C LEU A 302 31.34 -26.72 -15.77
N ARG A 303 30.30 -27.37 -15.23
CA ARG A 303 28.96 -26.81 -15.02
C ARG A 303 28.75 -26.31 -13.59
N GLN A 304 29.76 -26.43 -12.72
CA GLN A 304 29.71 -25.83 -11.39
C GLN A 304 30.24 -24.39 -11.46
N LEU A 305 29.55 -23.49 -10.76
CA LEU A 305 29.89 -22.08 -10.68
C LEU A 305 29.91 -21.65 -9.23
N GLU A 306 31.06 -21.17 -8.77
CA GLU A 306 31.14 -20.47 -7.49
C GLU A 306 30.66 -19.03 -7.65
N PHE A 307 29.65 -18.63 -6.88
CA PHE A 307 29.11 -17.28 -6.87
C PHE A 307 28.63 -16.92 -5.45
N ASP A 308 28.98 -15.73 -4.96
CA ASP A 308 28.67 -15.28 -3.59
C ASP A 308 29.00 -16.31 -2.48
N GLY A 309 30.11 -17.05 -2.65
CA GLY A 309 30.58 -18.07 -1.70
C GLY A 309 29.81 -19.39 -1.73
N HIS A 310 28.88 -19.56 -2.68
CA HIS A 310 28.07 -20.76 -2.85
C HIS A 310 28.34 -21.42 -4.21
N GLN A 311 28.15 -22.74 -4.28
CA GLN A 311 28.24 -23.49 -5.53
C GLN A 311 26.86 -23.56 -6.19
N HIS A 312 26.81 -23.19 -7.46
CA HIS A 312 25.61 -23.20 -8.27
C HIS A 312 25.78 -24.09 -9.51
N ASP A 313 24.74 -24.84 -9.86
CA ASP A 313 24.71 -25.65 -11.08
C ASP A 313 24.24 -24.82 -12.27
N MET A 314 25.14 -24.58 -13.23
CA MET A 314 24.86 -23.92 -14.51
C MET A 314 24.71 -24.92 -15.68
N THR A 315 24.30 -26.16 -15.37
CA THR A 315 23.82 -27.13 -16.36
C THR A 315 22.74 -26.55 -17.28
N PRO A 316 21.74 -25.78 -16.78
CA PRO A 316 20.76 -25.13 -17.64
C PRO A 316 21.42 -24.17 -18.62
N HIS A 317 21.02 -24.25 -19.89
CA HIS A 317 21.54 -23.35 -20.92
C HIS A 317 20.59 -23.11 -22.08
N LEU A 318 20.72 -21.94 -22.68
CA LEU A 318 20.08 -21.60 -23.95
C LEU A 318 20.92 -22.07 -25.13
N LYS A 319 20.25 -22.44 -26.23
CA LYS A 319 20.85 -22.92 -27.46
C LYS A 319 20.35 -22.09 -28.64
N TYR A 320 21.28 -21.45 -29.32
CA TYR A 320 21.04 -20.88 -30.64
C TYR A 320 21.98 -21.48 -31.67
N ASP A 321 21.39 -22.01 -32.74
CA ASP A 321 22.04 -22.71 -33.84
C ASP A 321 22.90 -23.92 -33.39
N ASN A 322 23.32 -24.72 -34.37
CA ASN A 322 24.21 -25.86 -34.20
C ASN A 322 25.46 -25.77 -35.10
N LYS A 323 25.52 -24.78 -36.00
CA LYS A 323 26.69 -24.55 -36.85
C LYS A 323 27.78 -23.82 -36.07
N PRO A 324 29.05 -24.27 -36.10
CA PRO A 324 30.14 -23.67 -35.33
C PRO A 324 30.26 -22.15 -35.48
N GLU A 325 29.97 -21.61 -36.67
CA GLU A 325 30.05 -20.18 -36.99
C GLU A 325 28.89 -19.32 -36.48
N LYS A 326 27.82 -19.94 -35.96
CA LYS A 326 26.59 -19.28 -35.44
C LYS A 326 26.16 -19.80 -34.06
N LEU A 327 26.86 -20.79 -33.52
CA LEU A 327 26.50 -21.49 -32.30
C LEU A 327 26.69 -20.57 -31.10
N ILE A 328 25.60 -20.30 -30.38
CA ILE A 328 25.64 -19.54 -29.12
C ILE A 328 25.01 -20.39 -28.02
N ARG A 329 25.70 -20.44 -26.88
CA ARG A 329 25.25 -21.07 -25.64
C ARG A 329 25.36 -20.07 -24.50
N ILE A 330 24.31 -19.99 -23.69
CA ILE A 330 24.28 -19.17 -22.47
C ILE A 330 23.98 -20.12 -21.31
N HIS A 331 24.99 -20.42 -20.51
CA HIS A 331 24.81 -21.23 -19.31
C HIS A 331 24.45 -20.35 -18.13
N PHE A 332 23.46 -20.79 -17.35
CA PHE A 332 22.96 -20.06 -16.22
C PHE A 332 22.54 -20.99 -15.08
N ALA A 333 22.62 -20.48 -13.86
CA ALA A 333 22.10 -21.14 -12.67
C ALA A 333 20.82 -20.45 -12.18
N ILE A 334 19.99 -21.19 -11.45
CA ILE A 334 18.77 -20.72 -10.83
C ILE A 334 19.06 -20.57 -9.33
N ASP A 335 19.12 -19.33 -8.86
CA ASP A 335 19.30 -18.99 -7.44
C ASP A 335 17.92 -18.82 -6.81
N ASN A 336 17.41 -19.90 -6.22
CA ASN A 336 16.09 -19.93 -5.58
C ASN A 336 16.03 -19.08 -4.31
N ASP A 337 17.15 -18.93 -3.60
CA ASP A 337 17.21 -18.21 -2.32
C ASP A 337 17.01 -16.71 -2.56
N ASN A 338 17.69 -16.16 -3.57
CA ASN A 338 17.55 -14.75 -3.94
C ASN A 338 16.56 -14.50 -5.08
N LYS A 339 15.87 -15.55 -5.56
CA LYS A 339 14.92 -15.51 -6.69
C LYS A 339 15.47 -14.80 -7.93
N ARG A 340 16.71 -15.13 -8.31
CA ARG A 340 17.40 -14.53 -9.46
C ARG A 340 18.09 -15.60 -10.31
N LEU A 341 18.42 -15.25 -11.56
CA LEU A 341 19.25 -16.07 -12.42
C LEU A 341 20.71 -15.64 -12.30
N ILE A 342 21.65 -16.57 -12.44
CA ILE A 342 23.09 -16.25 -12.46
C ILE A 342 23.64 -16.68 -13.80
N ILE A 343 24.09 -15.74 -14.63
CA ILE A 343 24.74 -16.07 -15.91
C ILE A 343 26.19 -16.46 -15.62
N GLY A 344 26.54 -17.68 -16.01
CA GLY A 344 27.84 -18.31 -15.75
C GLY A 344 28.78 -18.37 -16.95
N HIS A 345 28.23 -18.40 -18.17
CA HIS A 345 28.99 -18.44 -19.42
C HIS A 345 28.16 -17.93 -20.60
N VAL A 346 28.79 -17.18 -21.50
CA VAL A 346 28.26 -16.80 -22.81
C VAL A 346 29.32 -17.06 -23.86
N GLY A 347 28.99 -17.88 -24.86
CA GLY A 347 29.93 -18.22 -25.92
C GLY A 347 29.58 -19.55 -26.62
N PRO A 348 30.57 -20.30 -27.11
CA PRO A 348 30.35 -21.60 -27.71
C PRO A 348 29.96 -22.63 -26.64
N HIS A 349 29.72 -23.87 -27.06
CA HIS A 349 29.45 -24.98 -26.14
C HIS A 349 30.64 -25.20 -25.19
N LEU A 350 30.36 -25.43 -23.90
CA LEU A 350 31.37 -25.96 -22.96
C LEU A 350 31.83 -27.35 -23.41
N GLU A 351 33.01 -27.82 -23.01
CA GLU A 351 33.44 -29.17 -23.40
C GLU A 351 32.37 -30.21 -23.03
N ASN A 352 32.04 -31.10 -23.96
CA ASN A 352 31.07 -32.18 -23.78
C ASN A 352 31.60 -33.50 -24.39
N ALA A 353 30.90 -34.61 -24.16
CA ALA A 353 31.37 -35.92 -24.63
C ALA A 353 31.54 -35.99 -26.17
N THR A 354 30.71 -35.27 -26.92
CA THR A 354 30.78 -35.18 -28.39
C THR A 354 31.89 -34.28 -28.92
N SER A 355 32.30 -33.24 -28.18
CA SER A 355 33.40 -32.36 -28.60
C SER A 355 34.77 -33.05 -28.49
N ARG A 356 34.88 -34.12 -27.69
CA ARG A 356 36.10 -34.95 -27.63
C ARG A 356 36.26 -35.91 -28.80
N THR A 357 35.21 -36.17 -29.59
CA THR A 357 35.29 -37.14 -30.70
C THR A 357 35.83 -36.52 -32.00
N VAL A 358 36.05 -35.20 -32.03
CA VAL A 358 36.50 -34.44 -33.21
C VAL A 358 37.92 -33.86 -33.03
N SER A 359 38.62 -34.24 -31.95
CA SER A 359 40.03 -33.88 -31.73
C SER A 359 40.99 -34.93 -32.26
#